data_AF-A0A9Q3HV91-F1
#
_entry.id   AF-A0A9Q3HV91-F1
#
_cell.length_a   1.000
_cell.length_b   1.000
_cell.length_c   1.000
_cell.angle_alpha   90.00
_cell.angle_beta   90.00
_cell.angle_gamma   90.00
#
_symmetry.space_group_name_H-M   'P 1'
#
loop_
_entity.id
_entity.type
_entity.pdbx_description
1 polymer ?
#
loop_
_entity_poly.entity_id
_entity_poly.type
_entity_poly.pdbx_seq_one_letter_code
_entity_poly.pdbx_strand_id
1 'polypeptide(L)'
;MHKQISVVPSNNDAYKEEFVTEQLFEAHINPSLLPRMKHELINVLYTYRNAFSSDNESLGAIKGHEVDNSLNIERPHPSVLRRPGYPSSPRAREELEIHIQELIQLGVLRKVGNNEEVEVTNPFTIS
;
A
#
# COMPACT_ATOMS: atom_id res chain seq x y z
N MET A 1 -14.83 -48.02 22.68
CA MET A 1 -14.15 -46.80 23.16
C MET A 1 -13.71 -46.01 21.94
N HIS A 2 -14.42 -44.94 21.59
CA HIS A 2 -14.05 -44.06 20.48
C HIS A 2 -12.88 -43.18 20.91
N LYS A 3 -11.72 -43.37 20.28
CA LYS A 3 -10.56 -42.48 20.43
C LYS A 3 -10.91 -41.14 19.78
N GLN A 4 -11.10 -40.10 20.60
CA GLN A 4 -11.11 -38.73 20.11
C GLN A 4 -9.69 -38.40 19.64
N ILE A 5 -9.52 -38.22 18.34
CA ILE A 5 -8.30 -37.67 17.77
C ILE A 5 -8.37 -36.16 18.05
N SER A 6 -7.63 -35.71 19.07
CA SER A 6 -7.38 -34.29 19.28
C SER A 6 -6.56 -33.78 18.10
N VAL A 7 -7.21 -33.09 17.17
CA VAL A 7 -6.53 -32.34 16.11
C VAL A 7 -5.80 -31.20 16.81
N VAL A 8 -4.50 -31.37 17.00
CA VAL A 8 -3.62 -30.27 17.42
C VAL A 8 -3.60 -29.28 16.26
N PRO A 9 -4.01 -28.00 16.45
CA PRO A 9 -3.99 -27.04 15.37
C PRO A 9 -2.55 -26.92 14.87
N SER A 10 -2.37 -27.08 13.57
CA SER A 10 -1.07 -26.87 12.95
C SER A 10 -0.74 -25.39 13.06
N ASN A 11 0.55 -25.01 13.15
CA ASN A 11 0.93 -23.59 13.21
C ASN A 11 0.31 -22.75 12.08
N ASN A 12 -0.01 -23.37 10.94
CA ASN A 12 -0.66 -22.72 9.80
C ASN A 12 -2.11 -22.29 10.10
N ASP A 13 -2.82 -23.03 10.95
CA ASP A 13 -4.20 -22.69 11.34
C ASP A 13 -4.23 -21.43 12.20
N ALA A 14 -3.23 -21.25 13.08
CA ALA A 14 -3.11 -20.05 13.93
C ALA A 14 -2.88 -18.77 13.10
N TYR A 15 -1.97 -18.80 12.11
CA TYR A 15 -1.74 -17.65 11.22
C TYR A 15 -2.95 -17.32 10.33
N LYS A 16 -3.73 -18.34 9.99
CA LYS A 16 -4.95 -18.15 9.20
C LYS A 16 -6.08 -17.55 10.03
N GLU A 17 -6.18 -17.91 11.32
CA GLU A 17 -7.11 -17.27 12.25
C GLU A 17 -6.75 -15.79 12.45
N GLU A 18 -5.46 -15.49 12.67
CA GLU A 18 -4.95 -14.11 12.76
C GLU A 18 -5.29 -13.28 11.51
N PHE A 19 -5.07 -13.84 10.32
CA PHE A 19 -5.47 -13.21 9.06
C PHE A 19 -6.97 -12.90 8.98
N VAL A 20 -7.81 -13.81 9.45
CA VAL A 20 -9.27 -13.58 9.46
C VAL A 20 -9.65 -12.49 10.45
N THR A 21 -9.02 -12.45 11.63
CA THR A 21 -9.34 -11.49 12.69
C THR A 21 -8.78 -10.10 12.46
N GLU A 22 -7.65 -9.97 11.75
CA GLU A 22 -6.99 -8.68 11.54
C GLU A 22 -7.26 -8.12 10.15
N GLN A 23 -7.07 -8.93 9.10
CA GLN A 23 -7.14 -8.44 7.71
C GLN A 23 -8.56 -8.57 7.11
N LEU A 24 -9.34 -9.56 7.53
CA LEU A 24 -10.72 -9.73 7.06
C LEU A 24 -11.78 -9.21 8.04
N PHE A 25 -11.38 -8.49 9.10
CA PHE A 25 -12.31 -7.96 10.10
C PHE A 25 -13.38 -7.05 9.49
N GLU A 26 -12.96 -6.15 8.60
CA GLU A 26 -13.84 -5.20 7.90
C GLU A 26 -14.41 -5.79 6.59
N ALA A 27 -14.03 -7.02 6.24
CA ALA A 27 -14.46 -7.65 5.01
C ALA A 27 -15.93 -8.07 5.07
N HIS A 28 -16.73 -7.53 4.17
CA HIS A 28 -18.15 -7.85 4.06
C HIS A 28 -18.36 -9.12 3.25
N ILE A 29 -18.17 -10.28 3.88
CA ILE A 29 -18.44 -11.59 3.27
C ILE A 29 -19.95 -11.83 3.26
N ASN A 30 -20.50 -12.22 2.11
CA ASN A 30 -21.93 -12.48 1.94
C ASN A 30 -22.46 -13.49 3.00
N PRO A 31 -23.47 -13.12 3.82
CA PRO A 31 -23.97 -13.98 4.90
C PRO A 31 -24.72 -15.22 4.39
N SER A 32 -25.17 -15.23 3.13
CA SER A 32 -25.86 -16.38 2.52
C SER A 32 -24.92 -17.51 2.09
N LEU A 33 -23.60 -17.35 2.25
CA LEU A 33 -22.61 -18.38 1.93
C LEU A 33 -22.71 -19.56 2.90
N LEU A 34 -22.72 -20.77 2.35
CA LEU A 34 -22.64 -21.99 3.16
C LEU A 34 -21.30 -22.04 3.92
N PRO A 35 -21.24 -22.67 5.10
CA PRO A 35 -20.01 -22.75 5.90
C PRO A 35 -18.81 -23.30 5.12
N ARG A 36 -19.04 -24.31 4.26
CA ARG A 36 -18.01 -24.88 3.38
C ARG A 36 -17.43 -23.86 2.39
N MET A 37 -18.30 -23.03 1.81
CA MET A 37 -17.91 -22.03 0.80
C MET A 37 -17.16 -20.88 1.46
N LYS A 38 -17.57 -20.48 2.68
CA LYS A 38 -16.83 -19.51 3.48
C LYS A 38 -15.43 -20.01 3.80
N HIS A 39 -15.29 -21.28 4.15
CA HIS A 39 -13.98 -21.88 4.43
C HIS A 39 -13.09 -21.94 3.18
N GLU A 40 -13.64 -22.34 2.03
CA GLU A 40 -12.93 -22.33 0.75
C GLU A 40 -12.51 -20.91 0.33
N LEU A 41 -13.39 -19.93 0.48
CA LEU A 41 -13.08 -18.53 0.20
C LEU A 41 -11.91 -18.02 1.06
N ILE A 42 -11.97 -18.25 2.37
CA ILE A 42 -10.88 -17.86 3.29
C ILE A 42 -9.58 -18.58 2.92
N ASN A 43 -9.63 -19.85 2.50
CA ASN A 43 -8.45 -20.57 2.01
C ASN A 43 -7.80 -19.89 0.81
N VAL A 44 -8.61 -19.50 -0.18
CA VAL A 44 -8.12 -18.81 -1.39
C VAL A 44 -7.52 -17.46 -1.02
N LEU A 45 -8.23 -16.65 -0.23
CA LEU A 45 -7.77 -15.34 0.21
C LEU A 45 -6.46 -15.43 0.98
N TYR A 46 -6.34 -16.40 1.91
CA TYR A 46 -5.11 -16.60 2.67
C TYR A 46 -3.94 -17.08 1.79
N THR A 47 -4.22 -17.95 0.80
CA THR A 47 -3.21 -18.46 -0.13
C THR A 47 -2.61 -17.33 -0.98
N TYR A 48 -3.44 -16.39 -1.43
CA TYR A 48 -3.04 -15.28 -2.27
C TYR A 48 -2.90 -13.96 -1.50
N ARG A 49 -2.79 -13.97 -0.17
CA ARG A 49 -2.80 -12.76 0.67
C ARG A 49 -1.76 -11.71 0.25
N ASN A 50 -0.58 -12.15 -0.21
CA ASN A 50 0.50 -11.26 -0.67
C ASN A 50 0.25 -10.62 -2.05
N ALA A 51 -0.82 -11.02 -2.75
CA ALA A 51 -1.20 -10.41 -4.03
C ALA A 51 -2.11 -9.19 -3.84
N PHE A 52 -2.62 -8.96 -2.62
CA PHE A 52 -3.44 -7.82 -2.27
C PHE A 52 -2.58 -6.72 -1.65
N SER A 53 -2.90 -5.46 -1.93
CA SER A 53 -2.26 -4.33 -1.28
C SER A 53 -2.62 -4.29 0.21
N SER A 54 -1.63 -4.13 1.08
CA SER A 54 -1.83 -3.83 2.50
C SER A 54 -1.24 -2.48 2.86
N ASP A 55 -1.73 -1.88 3.94
CA ASP A 55 -1.26 -0.56 4.42
C ASP A 55 0.20 -0.57 4.89
N ASN A 56 0.77 -1.77 5.10
CA ASN A 56 2.12 -1.97 5.62
C ASN A 56 3.16 -2.24 4.53
N GLU A 57 2.74 -2.40 3.27
CA GLU A 57 3.66 -2.67 2.16
C GLU A 57 3.92 -1.40 1.36
N SER A 58 5.20 -1.07 1.15
CA SER A 58 5.58 0.11 0.37
C SER A 58 5.16 -0.07 -1.09
N LEU A 59 4.34 0.84 -1.61
CA LEU A 59 3.93 0.87 -3.02
C LEU A 59 5.13 0.98 -3.98
N GLY A 60 6.26 1.52 -3.51
CA GLY A 60 7.51 1.65 -4.26
C GLY A 60 8.34 0.36 -4.40
N ALA A 61 7.91 -0.79 -3.87
CA ALA A 61 8.67 -2.05 -3.96
C ALA A 61 8.62 -2.71 -5.36
N ILE A 62 7.83 -2.18 -6.29
CA ILE A 62 7.70 -2.72 -7.66
C ILE A 62 8.96 -2.35 -8.47
N LYS A 63 9.82 -3.35 -8.68
CA LYS A 63 11.06 -3.19 -9.48
C LYS A 63 10.75 -3.15 -10.97
N GLY A 64 11.38 -2.23 -11.70
CA GLY A 64 11.36 -2.18 -13.17
C GLY A 64 10.33 -1.24 -13.81
N HIS A 65 9.72 -0.34 -13.02
CA HIS A 65 8.83 0.73 -13.53
C HIS A 65 9.43 2.13 -13.32
N GLU A 66 10.76 2.21 -13.17
CA GLU A 66 11.49 3.47 -13.13
C GLU A 66 11.42 4.13 -14.51
N VAL A 67 11.04 5.40 -14.53
CA VAL A 67 10.94 6.20 -15.76
C VAL A 67 12.05 7.23 -15.77
N ASP A 68 12.91 7.16 -16.79
CA ASP A 68 13.87 8.21 -17.09
C ASP A 68 13.19 9.33 -17.90
N ASN A 69 12.96 10.48 -17.26
CA ASN A 69 12.41 11.67 -17.91
C ASN A 69 13.54 12.63 -18.28
N SER A 70 14.11 12.44 -19.48
CA SER A 70 15.11 13.36 -20.03
C SER A 70 14.46 14.64 -20.56
N LEU A 71 15.02 15.80 -20.24
CA LEU A 71 14.61 17.06 -20.85
C LEU A 71 15.19 17.17 -22.27
N ASN A 72 14.34 17.50 -23.25
CA ASN A 72 14.75 17.73 -24.65
C ASN A 72 15.49 19.07 -24.87
N ILE A 73 16.06 19.65 -23.82
CA ILE A 73 16.71 20.96 -23.85
C ILE A 73 18.07 20.90 -23.16
N GLU A 74 19.05 21.59 -23.72
CA GLU A 74 20.38 21.73 -23.13
C GLU A 74 20.39 22.79 -22.02
N ARG A 75 21.35 22.68 -21.10
CA ARG A 75 21.52 23.65 -20.01
C ARG A 75 21.82 25.06 -20.57
N PRO A 76 21.39 26.14 -19.90
CA PRO A 76 20.69 26.16 -18.62
C PRO A 76 19.21 25.85 -18.78
N HIS A 77 18.71 24.91 -17.96
CA HIS A 77 17.29 24.63 -17.87
C HIS A 77 16.52 25.91 -17.51
N PRO A 78 15.26 26.08 -18.00
CA PRO A 78 14.46 27.23 -17.63
C PRO A 78 14.41 27.34 -16.10
N SER A 79 14.60 28.55 -15.60
CA SER A 79 14.53 28.83 -14.17
C SER A 79 13.22 28.24 -13.64
N VAL A 80 13.32 27.32 -12.67
CA VAL A 80 12.15 26.71 -12.01
C VAL A 80 11.19 27.82 -11.66
N LEU A 81 9.98 27.79 -12.23
CA LEU A 81 8.91 28.69 -11.84
C LEU A 81 8.49 28.32 -10.42
N ARG A 82 9.21 28.85 -9.41
CA ARG A 82 8.85 28.74 -8.00
C ARG A 82 7.63 29.62 -7.75
N ARG A 83 6.46 29.12 -8.16
CA ARG A 83 5.21 29.69 -7.69
C ARG A 83 5.07 29.29 -6.24
N PRO A 84 4.79 30.24 -5.32
CA PRO A 84 4.43 29.84 -3.97
C PRO A 84 3.23 28.88 -4.05
N GLY A 85 3.22 27.86 -3.18
CA GLY A 85 2.06 27.00 -3.05
C GLY A 85 0.82 27.87 -2.83
N TYR A 86 -0.28 27.52 -3.50
CA TYR A 86 -1.52 28.27 -3.36
C TYR A 86 -1.94 28.26 -1.88
N PRO A 87 -2.46 29.38 -1.33
CA PRO A 87 -2.89 29.42 0.06
C PRO A 87 -4.02 28.43 0.30
N SER A 88 -3.76 27.40 1.10
CA SER A 88 -4.78 26.47 1.60
C SER A 88 -5.33 26.95 2.95
N SER A 89 -6.61 26.67 3.21
CA SER A 89 -7.24 26.96 4.50
C SER A 89 -6.55 26.16 5.63
N PRO A 90 -6.57 26.62 6.89
CA PRO A 90 -5.94 25.91 8.01
C PRO A 90 -6.40 24.45 8.11
N ARG A 91 -7.70 24.22 8.01
CA ARG A 91 -8.31 22.87 8.02
C ARG A 91 -7.81 22.00 6.86
N ALA A 92 -7.76 22.56 5.65
CA ALA A 92 -7.27 21.80 4.50
C ALA A 92 -5.78 21.45 4.64
N ARG A 93 -4.97 22.31 5.29
CA ARG A 93 -3.57 22.00 5.56
C ARG A 93 -3.41 20.86 6.55
N GLU A 94 -4.24 20.81 7.59
CA GLU A 94 -4.22 19.72 8.59
C GLU A 94 -4.58 18.38 7.94
N GLU A 95 -5.66 18.33 7.14
CA GLU A 95 -6.07 17.12 6.42
C GLU A 95 -5.00 16.68 5.39
N LEU A 96 -4.40 17.62 4.66
CA LEU A 96 -3.33 17.31 3.71
C LEU A 96 -2.06 16.81 4.38
N GLU A 97 -1.71 17.33 5.56
CA GLU A 97 -0.51 16.91 6.28
C GLU A 97 -0.58 15.44 6.66
N ILE A 98 -1.76 14.93 7.06
CA ILE A 98 -1.97 13.51 7.36
C ILE A 98 -1.59 12.66 6.15
N HIS A 99 -2.14 12.98 4.97
CA HIS A 99 -1.87 12.24 3.75
C HIS A 99 -0.42 12.38 3.26
N ILE A 100 0.20 13.55 3.43
CA ILE A 100 1.61 13.74 3.10
C ILE A 100 2.49 12.83 3.97
N GLN A 101 2.20 12.73 5.26
CA GLN A 101 2.94 11.85 6.16
C GLN A 101 2.75 10.36 5.79
N GLU A 102 1.53 9.94 5.45
CA GLU A 102 1.25 8.58 4.95
C GLU A 102 2.08 8.27 3.69
N LEU A 103 2.11 9.18 2.72
CA LEU A 103 2.88 9.00 1.48
C LEU A 103 4.39 8.98 1.72
N ILE A 104 4.90 9.68 2.73
CA ILE A 104 6.31 9.60 3.14
C ILE A 104 6.60 8.22 3.74
N GLN A 105 5.72 7.72 4.62
CA GLN A 105 5.88 6.40 5.25
C GLN A 105 5.84 5.27 4.22
N LEU A 106 4.97 5.37 3.21
CA LEU A 106 4.88 4.41 2.11
C LEU A 106 6.06 4.49 1.11
N GLY A 107 6.99 5.43 1.30
CA GLY A 107 8.15 5.63 0.43
C GLY A 107 7.81 6.25 -0.93
N VAL A 108 6.61 6.80 -1.09
CA VAL A 108 6.15 7.47 -2.32
C VAL A 108 6.71 8.90 -2.39
N LEU A 109 6.74 9.60 -1.25
CA LEU A 109 7.32 10.94 -1.13
C LEU A 109 8.63 10.90 -0.33
N ARG A 110 9.62 11.66 -0.79
CA ARG A 110 10.87 11.89 -0.05
C ARG A 110 11.19 13.37 0.01
N LYS A 111 11.72 13.82 1.15
CA LYS A 111 12.25 15.16 1.29
C LYS A 111 13.55 15.30 0.48
N VAL A 112 13.57 16.28 -0.41
CA VAL A 112 14.72 16.63 -1.26
C VAL A 112 15.37 17.91 -0.74
N GLY A 113 16.69 17.94 -0.66
CA GLY A 113 17.45 19.13 -0.25
C GLY A 113 17.47 20.22 -1.32
N ASN A 114 17.59 21.50 -0.91
CA ASN A 114 17.61 22.64 -1.85
C ASN A 114 18.71 22.60 -2.92
N ASN A 115 19.77 21.80 -2.72
CA ASN A 115 20.91 21.65 -3.63
C ASN A 115 21.11 20.20 -4.10
N GLU A 116 20.14 19.32 -3.85
CA GLU A 116 20.22 17.93 -4.30
C GLU A 116 19.82 17.87 -5.77
N GLU A 117 20.74 17.43 -6.63
CA GLU A 117 20.46 17.18 -8.05
C GLU A 117 19.63 15.90 -8.13
N VAL A 118 18.31 16.05 -8.15
CA VAL A 118 17.37 14.93 -8.28
C VAL A 118 17.04 14.75 -9.74
N GLU A 119 17.45 13.61 -10.31
CA GLU A 119 16.87 13.11 -11.55
C GLU A 119 15.37 12.90 -11.29
N VAL A 120 14.51 13.65 -11.99
CA VAL A 120 13.07 13.72 -11.71
C VAL A 120 12.41 12.39 -12.11
N THR A 121 12.44 11.43 -11.20
CA THR A 121 11.68 10.18 -11.29
C THR A 121 10.32 10.42 -10.65
N ASN A 122 9.30 10.69 -11.47
CA ASN A 122 7.93 10.73 -10.98
C ASN A 122 7.37 9.31 -10.93
N PRO A 123 6.91 8.79 -9.77
CA PRO A 123 6.09 7.59 -9.76
C PRO A 123 4.77 7.89 -10.48
N PHE A 124 4.40 7.06 -11.44
CA PHE A 124 3.12 7.17 -12.15
C PHE A 124 2.15 6.10 -11.64
N THR A 125 0.91 6.50 -11.32
CA THR A 125 -0.17 5.58 -10.96
C THR A 125 -1.03 5.31 -12.20
N ILE A 126 -1.11 4.06 -12.65
CA ILE A 126 -2.03 3.65 -13.73
C ILE A 126 -3.42 3.44 -13.12
N SER A 127 -4.43 4.18 -13.61
CA SER A 127 -5.86 4.04 -13.26
C SER A 127 -6.60 3.16 -14.26
#